data_AF-A0A674J4B5-F1
#
_entry.id   AF-A0A674J4B5-F1
#
_cell.length_a   1.000
_cell.length_b   1.000
_cell.length_c   1.000
_cell.angle_alpha   90.00
_cell.angle_beta   90.00
_cell.angle_gamma   90.00
#
_symmetry.space_group_name_H-M   'P 1'
#
loop_
_entity.id
_entity.type
_entity.pdbx_description
1 polymer ?
#
loop_
_entity_poly.entity_id
_entity_poly.type
_entity_poly.pdbx_seq_one_letter_code
_entity_poly.pdbx_strand_id
1 'polypeptide(L)'
;MADPPRGGGVGRKRRRPGSDPPGLGARPRLDPDAAGYFRRAAESLRAGLGPGSERGLFVTNVLEEAVGSALPLALDPSGSLLLQALLPEASPAQLAQLLCPLLPSLRQAACHPCGAHVLEAALLRAPRLLGEEDAGTLEELVLQLGRAVREELGAFSRDPHASFVVRTLLQVLGGVRVGSDAARGLSGTGPPAPRKKRAEAESEGPAEFEVPDSFLALLREFIAAFQENIAEFITHRVASLCLQVALEVLHRKLPEACTELCSSVIGYLSSRNPSAGCSPLLVFLKDPVCSRVLDKVLEVSEPRALRALYRQHFRGQLRVLAGHGVANFTLQRLIGAASPKLLGKVLAELGPGLEEVLAQGHAGVATALLGACRRCGASQQEALQLLMEAFHCWEPPVRRAACAPLFASLLPYEVYYAPGEGQEVQPPLEEQPDPPPALAAVSLHGSLLLQHLLHFADPSPVLRSLAALPPHDLVTLACSPAGSHVYDALLASPSVPRKPRRKVLRGLQGHFVSLACNKHGSRVLDAIWSRATLPAKRQIAQELAEQEQQLRNDPFGHHLVRNFALTHFLNRRRDWDRHQEAETKCRELFAEILED
;
A
#
# COMPACT_ATOMS: atom_id res chain seq x y z
N MET A 1 -22.10 -37.21 -42.20
CA MET A 1 -21.05 -38.24 -42.29
C MET A 1 -19.73 -37.52 -42.00
N ALA A 2 -19.01 -37.99 -40.98
CA ALA A 2 -17.76 -37.46 -40.40
C ALA A 2 -17.86 -36.15 -39.57
N ASP A 3 -18.07 -36.34 -38.26
CA ASP A 3 -17.73 -35.36 -37.20
C ASP A 3 -16.20 -35.29 -37.01
N PRO A 4 -15.64 -34.11 -36.63
CA PRO A 4 -14.25 -33.98 -36.23
C PRO A 4 -14.00 -34.47 -34.79
N PRO A 5 -12.78 -34.89 -34.43
CA PRO A 5 -12.52 -35.60 -33.18
C PRO A 5 -12.51 -34.67 -31.97
N ARG A 6 -13.16 -35.12 -30.90
CA ARG A 6 -13.16 -34.50 -29.56
C ARG A 6 -11.74 -34.55 -28.97
N GLY A 7 -11.17 -33.37 -28.73
CA GLY A 7 -9.92 -33.21 -27.99
C GLY A 7 -10.04 -33.70 -26.55
N GLY A 8 -9.08 -34.53 -26.13
CA GLY A 8 -8.98 -35.07 -24.78
C GLY A 8 -8.75 -33.97 -23.74
N GLY A 9 -9.72 -33.80 -22.85
CA GLY A 9 -9.56 -32.98 -21.66
C GLY A 9 -8.52 -33.60 -20.72
N VAL A 10 -7.35 -32.98 -20.63
CA VAL A 10 -6.37 -33.28 -19.59
C VAL A 10 -6.95 -32.80 -18.26
N GLY A 11 -7.63 -33.70 -17.55
CA GLY A 11 -8.07 -33.48 -16.18
C GLY A 11 -6.87 -33.13 -15.31
N ARG A 12 -6.86 -31.90 -14.77
CA ARG A 12 -5.96 -31.50 -13.68
C ARG A 12 -6.21 -32.44 -12.49
N LYS A 13 -5.39 -33.48 -12.36
CA LYS A 13 -5.31 -34.28 -11.13
C LYS A 13 -4.88 -33.34 -10.00
N ARG A 14 -5.80 -33.04 -9.09
CA ARG A 14 -5.48 -32.47 -7.78
C ARG A 14 -4.44 -33.38 -7.13
N ARG A 15 -3.25 -32.84 -6.83
CA ARG A 15 -2.23 -33.54 -6.03
C ARG A 15 -2.85 -33.88 -4.67
N ARG A 16 -2.66 -35.12 -4.22
CA ARG A 16 -3.00 -35.54 -2.84
C ARG A 16 -2.16 -34.72 -1.84
N PRO A 17 -2.71 -34.29 -0.69
CA PRO A 17 -1.90 -33.73 0.38
C PRO A 17 -1.02 -34.85 0.93
N GLY A 18 0.30 -34.73 0.82
CA GLY A 18 1.27 -35.68 1.38
C GLY A 18 2.27 -36.32 0.41
N SER A 19 2.31 -35.93 -0.86
CA SER A 19 3.47 -36.30 -1.69
C SER A 19 4.61 -35.33 -1.40
N ASP A 20 5.65 -35.81 -0.72
CA ASP A 20 6.86 -35.04 -0.44
C ASP A 20 7.50 -34.52 -1.73
N PRO A 21 8.05 -33.30 -1.74
CA PRO A 21 8.87 -32.84 -2.85
C PRO A 21 10.07 -33.78 -3.03
N PRO A 22 10.47 -34.12 -4.27
CA PRO A 22 11.65 -34.94 -4.50
C PRO A 22 12.90 -34.26 -3.93
N GLY A 23 13.65 -34.99 -3.09
CA GLY A 23 14.97 -34.57 -2.59
C GLY A 23 15.09 -34.21 -1.10
N LEU A 24 14.01 -34.23 -0.30
CA LEU A 24 14.03 -33.76 1.10
C LEU A 24 14.10 -34.84 2.20
N GLY A 25 14.28 -36.11 1.86
CA GLY A 25 14.28 -37.20 2.84
C GLY A 25 12.92 -37.41 3.53
N ALA A 26 12.83 -38.40 4.42
CA ALA A 26 11.61 -38.63 5.21
C ALA A 26 11.48 -37.54 6.29
N ARG A 27 10.34 -36.86 6.34
CA ARG A 27 10.11 -35.81 7.34
C ARG A 27 10.06 -36.41 8.75
N PRO A 28 10.82 -35.85 9.72
CA PRO A 28 10.74 -36.30 11.10
C PRO A 28 9.35 -36.00 11.67
N ARG A 29 8.86 -36.88 12.53
CA ARG A 29 7.60 -36.71 13.26
C ARG A 29 7.89 -36.61 14.75
N LEU A 30 7.03 -35.89 15.45
CA LEU A 30 7.03 -35.90 16.91
C LEU A 30 6.71 -37.31 17.41
N ASP A 31 7.46 -37.76 18.40
CA ASP A 31 7.10 -38.93 19.20
C ASP A 31 5.73 -38.68 19.90
N PRO A 32 4.89 -39.72 20.08
CA PRO A 32 3.60 -39.57 20.76
C PRO A 32 3.64 -38.84 22.10
N ASP A 33 4.68 -39.06 22.91
CA ASP A 33 4.81 -38.44 24.23
C ASP A 33 5.11 -36.94 24.11
N ALA A 34 6.06 -36.59 23.24
CA ALA A 34 6.37 -35.19 22.91
C ALA A 34 5.15 -34.47 22.32
N ALA A 35 4.44 -35.12 21.38
CA ALA A 35 3.22 -34.59 20.79
C ALA A 35 2.12 -34.35 21.85
N GLY A 36 2.00 -35.24 22.84
CA GLY A 36 1.11 -35.08 23.98
C GLY A 36 1.50 -33.90 24.87
N TYR A 37 2.80 -33.73 25.16
CA TYR A 37 3.33 -32.61 25.94
C TYR A 37 3.02 -31.26 25.27
N PHE A 38 3.44 -31.07 24.00
CA PHE A 38 3.28 -29.78 23.32
C PHE A 38 1.81 -29.42 23.08
N ARG A 39 0.92 -30.42 22.95
CA ARG A 39 -0.53 -30.18 22.89
C ARG A 39 -1.05 -29.58 24.19
N ARG A 40 -0.69 -30.16 25.35
CA ARG A 40 -1.06 -29.62 26.67
C ARG A 40 -0.47 -28.24 26.92
N ALA A 41 0.76 -28.01 26.47
CA ALA A 41 1.39 -26.69 26.53
C ALA A 41 0.60 -25.66 25.70
N ALA A 42 0.21 -26.00 24.46
CA ALA A 42 -0.61 -25.12 23.62
C ALA A 42 -1.99 -24.84 24.21
N GLU A 43 -2.63 -25.82 24.85
CA GLU A 43 -3.89 -25.64 25.57
C GLU A 43 -3.73 -24.71 26.77
N SER A 44 -2.67 -24.88 27.55
CA SER A 44 -2.35 -24.02 28.71
C SER A 44 -2.11 -22.57 28.29
N LEU A 45 -1.37 -22.36 27.20
CA LEU A 45 -1.15 -21.02 26.64
C LEU A 45 -2.44 -20.36 26.17
N ARG A 46 -3.38 -21.13 25.59
CA ARG A 46 -4.70 -20.65 25.15
C ARG A 46 -5.65 -20.35 26.31
N ALA A 47 -5.57 -21.12 27.39
CA ALA A 47 -6.38 -20.92 28.59
C ALA A 47 -6.00 -19.63 29.34
N GLY A 48 -4.81 -19.09 29.05
CA GLY A 48 -4.26 -17.91 29.72
C GLY A 48 -3.37 -18.34 30.88
N LEU A 49 -2.15 -17.81 30.90
CA LEU A 49 -1.19 -17.99 31.98
C LEU A 49 -1.29 -16.80 32.93
N GLY A 50 -1.04 -17.01 34.22
CA GLY A 50 -0.96 -15.93 35.19
C GLY A 50 0.10 -14.88 34.81
N PRO A 51 -0.01 -13.64 35.31
CA PRO A 51 0.87 -12.55 34.90
C PRO A 51 2.32 -12.76 35.32
N GLY A 52 3.26 -12.21 34.53
CA GLY A 52 4.67 -12.06 34.90
C GLY A 52 5.46 -13.38 34.96
N SER A 53 5.91 -13.75 36.16
CA SER A 53 6.90 -14.82 36.39
C SER A 53 6.41 -16.22 36.00
N GLU A 54 5.12 -16.51 36.18
CA GLU A 54 4.54 -17.81 35.80
C GLU A 54 4.64 -18.06 34.30
N ARG A 55 4.39 -17.01 33.51
CA ARG A 55 4.48 -17.07 32.06
C ARG A 55 5.93 -17.22 31.60
N GLY A 56 6.87 -16.48 32.20
CA GLY A 56 8.30 -16.61 31.88
C GLY A 56 8.87 -18.01 32.17
N LEU A 57 8.49 -18.60 33.31
CA LEU A 57 8.85 -19.98 33.68
C LEU A 57 8.24 -21.00 32.69
N PHE A 58 6.97 -20.80 32.34
CA PHE A 58 6.30 -21.63 31.34
C PHE A 58 7.02 -21.59 29.98
N VAL A 59 7.33 -20.39 29.47
CA VAL A 59 8.07 -20.22 28.21
C VAL A 59 9.42 -20.94 28.27
N THR A 60 10.15 -20.77 29.38
CA THR A 60 11.45 -21.41 29.60
C THR A 60 11.35 -22.93 29.50
N ASN A 61 10.47 -23.54 30.30
CA ASN A 61 10.32 -25.00 30.33
C ASN A 61 9.91 -25.58 28.97
N VAL A 62 8.99 -24.90 28.25
CA VAL A 62 8.51 -25.40 26.96
C VAL A 62 9.57 -25.26 25.88
N LEU A 63 10.36 -24.18 25.87
CA LEU A 63 11.44 -23.99 24.89
C LEU A 63 12.61 -24.94 25.15
N GLU A 64 12.95 -25.24 26.41
CA GLU A 64 13.95 -26.24 26.77
C GLU A 64 13.55 -27.64 26.27
N GLU A 65 12.31 -28.05 26.51
CA GLU A 65 11.77 -29.32 25.98
C GLU A 65 11.75 -29.34 24.45
N ALA A 66 11.47 -28.18 23.82
CA ALA A 66 11.46 -28.06 22.37
C ALA A 66 12.81 -28.33 21.71
N VAL A 67 13.95 -28.09 22.38
CA VAL A 67 15.29 -28.28 21.81
C VAL A 67 15.49 -29.72 21.33
N GLY A 68 15.05 -30.72 22.11
CA GLY A 68 15.20 -32.14 21.78
C GLY A 68 14.38 -32.59 20.56
N SER A 69 13.34 -31.84 20.19
CA SER A 69 12.42 -32.16 19.10
C SER A 69 12.22 -30.99 18.13
N ALA A 70 13.18 -30.06 18.05
CA ALA A 70 12.99 -28.75 17.43
C ALA A 70 12.49 -28.83 15.98
N LEU A 71 13.13 -29.66 15.16
CA LEU A 71 12.73 -29.83 13.75
C LEU A 71 11.33 -30.47 13.61
N PRO A 72 11.05 -31.68 14.14
CA PRO A 72 9.70 -32.24 14.04
C PRO A 72 8.62 -31.34 14.65
N LEU A 73 8.92 -30.58 15.71
CA LEU A 73 8.01 -29.60 16.30
C LEU A 73 7.74 -28.42 15.35
N ALA A 74 8.78 -27.87 14.73
CA ALA A 74 8.65 -26.77 13.77
C ALA A 74 7.93 -27.18 12.48
N LEU A 75 8.00 -28.47 12.10
CA LEU A 75 7.27 -29.02 10.96
C LEU A 75 5.82 -29.41 11.31
N ASP A 76 5.46 -29.51 12.59
CA ASP A 76 4.09 -29.82 13.02
C ASP A 76 3.19 -28.55 12.99
N PRO A 77 1.95 -28.63 12.46
CA PRO A 77 1.06 -27.46 12.42
C PRO A 77 0.72 -26.88 13.80
N SER A 78 0.55 -27.70 14.84
CA SER A 78 0.24 -27.20 16.18
C SER A 78 1.52 -26.77 16.90
N GLY A 79 2.60 -27.54 16.74
CA GLY A 79 3.92 -27.25 17.28
C GLY A 79 4.49 -25.93 16.78
N SER A 80 4.44 -25.69 15.48
CA SER A 80 4.90 -24.43 14.88
C SER A 80 4.13 -23.21 15.37
N LEU A 81 2.81 -23.31 15.58
CA LEU A 81 2.00 -22.23 16.15
C LEU A 81 2.36 -21.98 17.61
N LEU A 82 2.62 -23.04 18.39
CA LEU A 82 3.11 -22.92 19.76
C LEU A 82 4.47 -22.19 19.78
N LEU A 83 5.45 -22.65 19.01
CA LEU A 83 6.77 -22.01 18.93
C LEU A 83 6.66 -20.52 18.55
N GLN A 84 5.89 -20.18 17.51
CA GLN A 84 5.67 -18.80 17.11
C GLN A 84 5.04 -17.93 18.21
N ALA A 85 4.19 -18.51 19.07
CA ALA A 85 3.58 -17.79 20.18
C ALA A 85 4.53 -17.58 21.38
N LEU A 86 5.55 -18.44 21.55
CA LEU A 86 6.53 -18.36 22.64
C LEU A 86 7.74 -17.49 22.28
N LEU A 87 8.15 -17.47 21.01
CA LEU A 87 9.32 -16.75 20.51
C LEU A 87 9.39 -15.25 20.87
N PRO A 88 8.28 -14.48 20.93
CA PRO A 88 8.32 -13.08 21.35
C PRO A 88 8.89 -12.85 22.76
N GLU A 89 8.84 -13.86 23.63
CA GLU A 89 9.29 -13.82 25.03
C GLU A 89 10.60 -14.59 25.25
N ALA A 90 11.18 -15.17 24.20
CA ALA A 90 12.43 -15.91 24.30
C ALA A 90 13.61 -14.98 24.61
N SER A 91 14.49 -15.46 25.48
CA SER A 91 15.82 -14.89 25.76
C SER A 91 16.83 -15.22 24.64
N PRO A 92 18.01 -14.56 24.60
CA PRO A 92 19.04 -14.85 23.61
C PRO A 92 19.47 -16.32 23.61
N ALA A 93 19.70 -16.89 24.79
CA ALA A 93 20.12 -18.29 24.96
C ALA A 93 19.05 -19.28 24.46
N GLN A 94 17.78 -19.06 24.82
CA GLN A 94 16.66 -19.94 24.40
C GLN A 94 16.48 -19.90 22.88
N LEU A 95 16.58 -18.71 22.28
CA LEU A 95 16.47 -18.59 20.83
C LEU A 95 17.63 -19.28 20.11
N ALA A 96 18.86 -19.12 20.61
CA ALA A 96 20.04 -19.79 20.10
C ALA A 96 19.91 -21.33 20.19
N GLN A 97 19.48 -21.85 21.34
CA GLN A 97 19.26 -23.28 21.55
C GLN A 97 18.19 -23.87 20.63
N LEU A 98 17.13 -23.11 20.31
CA LEU A 98 16.11 -23.55 19.36
C LEU A 98 16.63 -23.52 17.90
N LEU A 99 17.42 -22.52 17.52
CA LEU A 99 17.95 -22.38 16.15
C LEU A 99 19.05 -23.41 15.83
N CYS A 100 19.90 -23.73 16.80
CA CYS A 100 21.02 -24.66 16.64
C CYS A 100 20.64 -26.00 15.99
N PRO A 101 19.61 -26.76 16.45
CA PRO A 101 19.21 -28.03 15.83
C PRO A 101 18.48 -27.85 14.48
N LEU A 102 17.96 -26.67 14.18
CA LEU A 102 17.31 -26.40 12.89
C LEU A 102 18.33 -26.14 11.77
N LEU A 103 19.51 -25.59 12.10
CA LEU A 103 20.50 -25.16 11.12
C LEU A 103 21.02 -26.30 10.22
N PRO A 104 21.40 -27.50 10.73
CA PRO A 104 21.79 -28.63 9.87
C PRO A 104 20.66 -29.12 8.94
N SER A 105 19.41 -28.82 9.28
CA SER A 105 18.22 -29.18 8.51
C SER A 105 17.51 -27.95 7.94
N LEU A 106 18.25 -26.85 7.71
CA LEU A 106 17.69 -25.55 7.34
C LEU A 106 16.80 -25.65 6.10
N ARG A 107 17.21 -26.42 5.09
CA ARG A 107 16.43 -26.63 3.87
C ARG A 107 15.09 -27.32 4.14
N GLN A 108 15.04 -28.30 5.03
CA GLN A 108 13.79 -28.97 5.40
C GLN A 108 12.86 -28.01 6.16
N ALA A 109 13.41 -27.22 7.08
CA ALA A 109 12.62 -26.23 7.84
C ALA A 109 12.10 -25.10 6.93
N ALA A 110 12.97 -24.47 6.14
CA ALA A 110 12.63 -23.31 5.33
C ALA A 110 11.70 -23.64 4.16
N CYS A 111 11.83 -24.80 3.52
CA CYS A 111 10.93 -25.23 2.45
C CYS A 111 9.60 -25.81 2.95
N HIS A 112 9.37 -25.81 4.27
CA HIS A 112 8.12 -26.29 4.86
C HIS A 112 7.20 -25.14 5.25
N PRO A 113 5.87 -25.21 4.98
CA PRO A 113 4.93 -24.15 5.34
C PRO A 113 4.93 -23.79 6.83
N CYS A 114 5.11 -24.77 7.71
CA CYS A 114 5.18 -24.53 9.16
C CYS A 114 6.59 -24.08 9.60
N GLY A 115 7.64 -24.71 9.06
CA GLY A 115 9.01 -24.46 9.49
C GLY A 115 9.50 -23.08 9.06
N ALA A 116 9.10 -22.62 7.86
CA ALA A 116 9.39 -21.28 7.37
C ALA A 116 8.89 -20.21 8.34
N HIS A 117 7.66 -20.34 8.84
CA HIS A 117 7.10 -19.37 9.78
C HIS A 117 7.80 -19.38 11.14
N VAL A 118 8.28 -20.54 11.61
CA VAL A 118 9.12 -20.60 12.83
C VAL A 118 10.45 -19.89 12.61
N LEU A 119 11.12 -20.14 11.48
CA LEU A 119 12.37 -19.47 11.13
C LEU A 119 12.18 -17.95 10.96
N GLU A 120 11.11 -17.52 10.31
CA GLU A 120 10.76 -16.10 10.20
C GLU A 120 10.59 -15.50 11.60
N ALA A 121 9.74 -16.06 12.45
CA ALA A 121 9.51 -15.56 13.80
C ALA A 121 10.82 -15.48 14.63
N ALA A 122 11.68 -16.49 14.52
CA ALA A 122 12.97 -16.52 15.20
C ALA A 122 13.91 -15.40 14.69
N LEU A 123 14.05 -15.26 13.37
CA LEU A 123 14.82 -14.18 12.74
C LEU A 123 14.28 -12.80 13.12
N LEU A 124 12.95 -12.64 13.23
CA LEU A 124 12.32 -11.39 13.60
C LEU A 124 12.52 -11.01 15.07
N ARG A 125 12.70 -12.02 15.94
CA ARG A 125 13.02 -11.81 17.35
C ARG A 125 14.49 -11.43 17.54
N ALA A 126 15.40 -12.03 16.77
CA ALA A 126 16.84 -11.92 17.00
C ALA A 126 17.35 -10.47 17.16
N PRO A 127 17.04 -9.50 16.28
CA PRO A 127 17.54 -8.12 16.43
C PRO A 127 17.14 -7.43 17.73
N ARG A 128 16.03 -7.83 18.37
CA ARG A 128 15.60 -7.25 19.64
C ARG A 128 16.43 -7.74 20.83
N LEU A 129 17.21 -8.79 20.62
CA LEU A 129 18.05 -9.47 21.60
C LEU A 129 19.55 -9.16 21.41
N LEU A 130 19.94 -8.65 20.23
CA LEU A 130 21.32 -8.26 19.91
C LEU A 130 21.66 -6.97 20.66
N GLY A 131 22.19 -7.11 21.86
CA GLY A 131 22.44 -6.03 22.82
C GLY A 131 22.24 -6.44 24.28
N GLU A 132 21.58 -7.58 24.50
CA GLU A 132 21.53 -8.24 25.81
C GLU A 132 22.83 -9.02 26.10
N GLU A 133 23.09 -9.31 27.37
CA GLU A 133 24.19 -10.20 27.78
C GLU A 133 24.05 -11.57 27.10
N ASP A 134 25.17 -12.19 26.72
CA ASP A 134 25.25 -13.49 26.04
C ASP A 134 24.62 -13.59 24.62
N ALA A 135 24.30 -12.47 23.97
CA ALA A 135 23.75 -12.47 22.61
C ALA A 135 24.72 -12.94 21.50
N GLY A 136 26.02 -13.09 21.79
CA GLY A 136 27.05 -13.43 20.78
C GLY A 136 26.83 -14.77 20.08
N THR A 137 26.35 -15.79 20.79
CA THR A 137 26.01 -17.09 20.17
C THR A 137 24.82 -16.97 19.22
N LEU A 138 23.82 -16.16 19.57
CA LEU A 138 22.67 -15.91 18.71
C LEU A 138 23.08 -15.16 17.44
N GLU A 139 23.96 -14.16 17.56
CA GLU A 139 24.50 -13.43 16.41
C GLU A 139 25.19 -14.39 15.43
N GLU A 140 26.10 -15.24 15.90
CA GLU A 140 26.81 -16.20 15.06
C GLU A 140 25.86 -17.23 14.41
N LEU A 141 24.83 -17.69 15.12
CA LEU A 141 23.83 -18.59 14.53
C LEU A 141 23.03 -17.93 13.39
N VAL A 142 22.67 -16.65 13.53
CA VAL A 142 22.01 -15.89 12.45
C VAL A 142 22.96 -15.72 11.26
N LEU A 143 24.24 -15.45 11.52
CA LEU A 143 25.27 -15.37 10.46
C LEU A 143 25.45 -16.71 9.73
N GLN A 144 25.50 -17.83 10.45
CA GLN A 144 25.60 -19.16 9.87
C GLN A 144 24.38 -19.51 9.03
N LEU A 145 23.18 -19.23 9.54
CA LEU A 145 21.94 -19.37 8.77
C LEU A 145 22.01 -18.52 7.49
N GLY A 146 22.46 -17.27 7.59
CA GLY A 146 22.55 -16.40 6.43
C GLY A 146 23.59 -16.83 5.40
N ARG A 147 24.75 -17.35 5.83
CA ARG A 147 25.74 -17.95 4.94
C ARG A 147 25.17 -19.17 4.20
N ALA A 148 24.46 -20.06 4.91
CA ALA A 148 23.81 -21.23 4.30
C ALA A 148 22.71 -20.84 3.30
N VAL A 149 21.89 -19.83 3.62
CA VAL A 149 20.88 -19.30 2.67
C VAL A 149 21.55 -18.70 1.44
N ARG A 150 22.66 -17.98 1.61
CA ARG A 150 23.40 -17.35 0.50
C ARG A 150 23.99 -18.39 -0.46
N GLU A 151 24.57 -19.47 0.06
CA GLU A 151 25.17 -20.55 -0.76
C GLU A 151 24.15 -21.22 -1.69
N GLU A 152 22.91 -21.38 -1.23
CA GLU A 152 21.81 -21.97 -2.01
C GLU A 152 20.75 -20.94 -2.42
N LEU A 153 21.13 -19.67 -2.56
CA LEU A 153 20.19 -18.54 -2.68
C LEU A 153 19.12 -18.72 -3.76
N GLY A 154 19.48 -19.24 -4.94
CA GLY A 154 18.53 -19.50 -6.01
C GLY A 154 17.46 -20.55 -5.61
N ALA A 155 17.87 -21.65 -4.98
CA ALA A 155 16.94 -22.69 -4.56
C ALA A 155 15.97 -22.19 -3.47
N PHE A 156 16.47 -21.51 -2.43
CA PHE A 156 15.62 -20.93 -1.39
C PHE A 156 14.68 -19.85 -1.96
N SER A 157 15.15 -19.05 -2.92
CA SER A 157 14.36 -17.95 -3.50
C SER A 157 13.25 -18.42 -4.44
N ARG A 158 13.39 -19.58 -5.09
CA ARG A 158 12.31 -20.16 -5.93
C ARG A 158 11.23 -20.84 -5.12
N ASP A 159 11.56 -21.37 -3.95
CA ASP A 159 10.62 -22.09 -3.13
C ASP A 159 9.58 -21.14 -2.49
N PRO A 160 8.28 -21.48 -2.54
CA PRO A 160 7.20 -20.60 -2.10
C PRO A 160 7.20 -20.34 -0.59
N HIS A 161 7.89 -21.15 0.22
CA HIS A 161 8.00 -20.97 1.66
C HIS A 161 9.36 -20.37 2.03
N ALA A 162 10.44 -20.94 1.51
CA ALA A 162 11.79 -20.49 1.83
C ALA A 162 12.07 -19.06 1.35
N SER A 163 11.42 -18.59 0.27
CA SER A 163 11.53 -17.20 -0.18
C SER A 163 11.06 -16.18 0.87
N PHE A 164 10.16 -16.56 1.78
CA PHE A 164 9.79 -15.71 2.92
C PHE A 164 10.94 -15.63 3.92
N VAL A 165 11.61 -16.75 4.21
CA VAL A 165 12.82 -16.79 5.06
C VAL A 165 13.94 -15.93 4.46
N VAL A 166 14.20 -16.01 3.15
CA VAL A 166 15.19 -15.17 2.46
C VAL A 166 14.87 -13.69 2.63
N ARG A 167 13.64 -13.27 2.34
CA ARG A 167 13.20 -11.87 2.47
C ARG A 167 13.28 -11.38 3.91
N THR A 168 12.91 -12.22 4.86
CA THR A 168 12.98 -11.92 6.29
C THR A 168 14.43 -11.79 6.75
N LEU A 169 15.30 -12.69 6.34
CA LEU A 169 16.73 -12.62 6.63
C LEU A 169 17.36 -11.33 6.08
N LEU A 170 17.08 -10.94 4.83
CA LEU A 170 17.61 -9.69 4.25
C LEU A 170 17.19 -8.46 5.06
N GLN A 171 15.92 -8.40 5.48
CA GLN A 171 15.40 -7.33 6.34
C GLN A 171 16.08 -7.30 7.72
N VAL A 172 16.34 -8.47 8.29
CA VAL A 172 17.01 -8.65 9.59
C VAL A 172 18.48 -8.26 9.51
N LEU A 173 19.20 -8.68 8.47
CA LEU A 173 20.60 -8.32 8.25
C LEU A 173 20.78 -6.83 7.99
N GLY A 174 19.82 -6.20 7.31
CA GLY A 174 19.87 -4.76 7.05
C GLY A 174 19.30 -3.88 8.14
N GLY A 175 18.57 -4.40 9.12
CA GLY A 175 17.90 -3.53 10.10
C GLY A 175 16.76 -2.71 9.50
N VAL A 176 16.03 -3.25 8.52
CA VAL A 176 14.95 -2.56 7.81
C VAL A 176 13.77 -3.49 7.64
N ARG A 177 12.61 -3.13 8.17
CA ARG A 177 11.34 -3.78 7.84
C ARG A 177 10.77 -3.19 6.58
N VAL A 178 10.61 -3.98 5.53
CA VAL A 178 9.94 -3.53 4.30
C VAL A 178 8.46 -3.86 4.43
N GLY A 179 7.60 -2.86 4.29
CA GLY A 179 6.15 -3.07 4.28
C GLY A 179 5.72 -4.07 3.18
N SER A 180 4.55 -4.70 3.36
CA SER A 180 4.01 -5.72 2.44
C SER A 180 3.82 -5.25 0.98
N ASP A 181 4.15 -4.00 0.61
CA ASP A 181 4.05 -3.48 -0.75
C ASP A 181 4.86 -4.28 -1.77
N ALA A 182 6.01 -4.86 -1.38
CA ALA A 182 6.76 -5.78 -2.24
C ALA A 182 5.93 -7.01 -2.67
N ALA A 183 4.96 -7.46 -1.84
CA ALA A 183 4.05 -8.55 -2.17
C ALA A 183 2.73 -8.08 -2.83
N ARG A 184 2.32 -6.81 -2.68
CA ARG A 184 1.08 -6.26 -3.27
C ARG A 184 1.15 -6.11 -4.78
N GLY A 185 2.35 -6.07 -5.35
CA GLY A 185 2.56 -6.06 -6.81
C GLY A 185 1.94 -7.26 -7.55
N LEU A 186 1.56 -8.33 -6.87
CA LEU A 186 0.97 -9.52 -7.48
C LEU A 186 -0.56 -9.50 -7.59
N SER A 187 -1.25 -8.50 -7.04
CA SER A 187 -2.71 -8.40 -7.05
C SER A 187 -3.19 -7.35 -8.06
N GLY A 188 -3.21 -7.73 -9.35
CA GLY A 188 -4.24 -7.21 -10.24
C GLY A 188 -5.59 -7.83 -9.88
N THR A 189 -6.62 -7.00 -9.78
CA THR A 189 -8.07 -7.34 -9.89
C THR A 189 -8.82 -8.07 -8.76
N GLY A 190 -8.36 -8.07 -7.50
CA GLY A 190 -9.13 -8.59 -6.35
C GLY A 190 -9.85 -7.53 -5.49
N PRO A 191 -11.04 -7.79 -4.93
CA PRO A 191 -11.69 -6.89 -3.98
C PRO A 191 -10.87 -6.78 -2.68
N PRO A 192 -10.81 -5.61 -2.03
CA PRO A 192 -10.00 -5.40 -0.85
C PRO A 192 -10.48 -6.25 0.33
N ALA A 193 -9.55 -6.91 1.01
CA ALA A 193 -9.78 -7.64 2.26
C ALA A 193 -10.41 -6.73 3.35
N PRO A 194 -11.19 -7.29 4.29
CA PRO A 194 -11.95 -6.52 5.28
C PRO A 194 -11.08 -5.68 6.22
N ARG A 195 -11.54 -4.44 6.44
CA ARG A 195 -10.86 -3.34 7.14
C ARG A 195 -10.33 -3.63 8.56
N LYS A 196 -10.83 -4.65 9.27
CA LYS A 196 -10.36 -4.97 10.63
C LYS A 196 -8.88 -5.42 10.65
N LYS A 197 -8.37 -6.03 9.57
CA LYS A 197 -6.93 -6.32 9.40
C LYS A 197 -6.10 -5.15 8.85
N ARG A 198 -6.75 -4.08 8.35
CA ARG A 198 -6.09 -2.89 7.79
C ARG A 198 -5.72 -1.87 8.87
N ALA A 199 -6.58 -1.67 9.87
CA ALA A 199 -6.35 -0.65 10.89
C ALA A 199 -5.14 -0.93 11.80
N GLU A 200 -4.72 -2.19 11.96
CA GLU A 200 -3.50 -2.56 12.70
C GLU A 200 -2.24 -2.60 11.81
N ALA A 201 -2.37 -2.47 10.48
CA ALA A 201 -1.28 -2.67 9.52
C ALA A 201 -0.98 -1.46 8.60
N GLU A 202 -1.68 -0.32 8.75
CA GLU A 202 -1.64 0.82 7.82
C GLU A 202 -0.91 2.08 8.35
N SER A 203 0.07 1.97 9.26
CA SER A 203 0.85 3.14 9.70
C SER A 203 2.37 3.09 9.49
N GLU A 204 2.98 1.97 9.14
CA GLU A 204 4.45 1.94 9.14
C GLU A 204 4.97 1.81 7.71
N GLY A 205 5.53 2.93 7.23
CA GLY A 205 6.64 2.87 6.30
C GLY A 205 7.76 1.98 6.87
N PRO A 206 8.85 1.81 6.13
CA PRO A 206 9.89 0.89 6.57
C PRO A 206 10.41 1.27 7.96
N ALA A 207 10.23 0.38 8.94
CA ALA A 207 10.73 0.58 10.28
C ALA A 207 12.21 0.19 10.30
N GLU A 208 13.07 1.14 10.63
CA GLU A 208 14.50 0.91 10.76
C GLU A 208 14.86 0.56 12.21
N PHE A 209 15.84 -0.31 12.38
CA PHE A 209 16.42 -0.68 13.67
C PHE A 209 17.92 -0.91 13.52
N GLU A 210 18.64 -0.80 14.64
CA GLU A 210 20.08 -1.02 14.67
C GLU A 210 20.41 -2.52 14.58
N VAL A 211 21.54 -2.81 13.94
CA VAL A 211 22.05 -4.18 13.74
C VAL A 211 23.58 -4.17 13.83
N PRO A 212 24.20 -5.29 14.24
CA PRO A 212 25.67 -5.40 14.28
C PRO A 212 26.33 -5.21 12.90
N ASP A 213 27.57 -4.71 12.88
CA ASP A 213 28.35 -4.54 11.64
C ASP A 213 28.57 -5.86 10.88
N SER A 214 28.64 -6.97 11.62
CA SER A 214 28.74 -8.32 11.07
C SER A 214 27.55 -8.67 10.15
N PHE A 215 26.34 -8.19 10.48
CA PHE A 215 25.14 -8.41 9.69
C PHE A 215 25.20 -7.62 8.39
N LEU A 216 25.66 -6.36 8.44
CA LEU A 216 25.87 -5.54 7.25
C LEU A 216 26.99 -6.10 6.36
N ALA A 217 28.04 -6.67 6.96
CA ALA A 217 29.09 -7.38 6.23
C ALA A 217 28.51 -8.56 5.45
N LEU A 218 27.73 -9.44 6.11
CA LEU A 218 27.08 -10.56 5.44
C LEU A 218 26.07 -10.10 4.38
N LEU A 219 25.30 -9.03 4.62
CA LEU A 219 24.39 -8.46 3.63
C LEU A 219 25.11 -8.01 2.36
N ARG A 220 26.32 -7.42 2.47
CA ARG A 220 27.14 -7.09 1.28
C ARG A 220 27.51 -8.34 0.50
N GLU A 221 27.77 -9.46 1.17
CA GLU A 221 28.13 -10.70 0.50
C GLU A 221 26.96 -11.30 -0.32
N PHE A 222 25.70 -10.97 0.00
CA PHE A 222 24.55 -11.36 -0.84
C PHE A 222 24.56 -10.71 -2.22
N ILE A 223 25.24 -9.58 -2.42
CA ILE A 223 25.28 -8.87 -3.71
C ILE A 223 25.85 -9.78 -4.79
N ALA A 224 26.99 -10.42 -4.54
CA ALA A 224 27.61 -11.35 -5.47
C ALA A 224 26.67 -12.52 -5.80
N ALA A 225 26.01 -13.10 -4.80
CA ALA A 225 25.06 -14.19 -5.00
C ALA A 225 23.86 -13.77 -5.87
N PHE A 226 23.35 -12.55 -5.73
CA PHE A 226 22.32 -12.01 -6.63
C PHE A 226 22.86 -11.76 -8.03
N GLN A 227 24.07 -11.22 -8.17
CA GLN A 227 24.70 -10.91 -9.45
C GLN A 227 24.96 -12.17 -10.30
N GLU A 228 25.42 -13.25 -9.67
CA GLU A 228 25.62 -14.55 -10.32
C GLU A 228 24.32 -15.17 -10.83
N ASN A 229 23.19 -14.84 -10.19
CA ASN A 229 21.90 -15.47 -10.42
C ASN A 229 20.83 -14.52 -11.01
N ILE A 230 21.21 -13.35 -11.57
CA ILE A 230 20.25 -12.32 -12.04
C ILE A 230 19.15 -12.92 -12.91
N ALA A 231 19.52 -13.80 -13.85
CA ALA A 231 18.61 -14.47 -14.78
C ALA A 231 17.39 -15.10 -14.07
N GLU A 232 17.62 -15.73 -12.94
CA GLU A 232 16.59 -16.41 -12.15
C GLU A 232 15.67 -15.39 -11.46
N PHE A 233 16.27 -14.35 -10.86
CA PHE A 233 15.55 -13.32 -10.12
C PHE A 233 14.68 -12.42 -11.00
N ILE A 234 15.03 -12.23 -12.27
CA ILE A 234 14.23 -11.42 -13.20
C ILE A 234 13.10 -12.20 -13.89
N THR A 235 13.18 -13.54 -13.93
CA THR A 235 12.23 -14.38 -14.68
C THR A 235 11.28 -15.17 -13.78
N HIS A 236 11.71 -15.52 -12.56
CA HIS A 236 10.90 -16.31 -11.66
C HIS A 236 10.08 -15.45 -10.69
N ARG A 237 8.76 -15.60 -10.71
CA ARG A 237 7.81 -14.78 -9.93
C ARG A 237 8.13 -14.69 -8.44
N VAL A 238 8.46 -15.80 -7.79
CA VAL A 238 8.75 -15.84 -6.35
C VAL A 238 10.11 -15.23 -6.04
N ALA A 239 11.18 -15.72 -6.68
CA ALA A 239 12.53 -15.21 -6.54
C ALA A 239 12.62 -13.69 -6.78
N SER A 240 11.91 -13.14 -7.76
CA SER A 240 11.88 -11.70 -8.02
C SER A 240 11.53 -10.83 -6.81
N LEU A 241 10.75 -11.37 -5.87
CA LEU A 241 10.40 -10.68 -4.62
C LEU A 241 11.59 -10.58 -3.67
N CYS A 242 12.48 -11.59 -3.64
CA CYS A 242 13.71 -11.56 -2.85
C CYS A 242 14.64 -10.45 -3.35
N LEU A 243 14.82 -10.33 -4.67
CA LEU A 243 15.64 -9.26 -5.26
C LEU A 243 15.03 -7.87 -5.01
N GLN A 244 13.70 -7.73 -5.09
CA GLN A 244 13.02 -6.47 -4.77
C GLN A 244 13.23 -6.06 -3.30
N VAL A 245 13.17 -7.01 -2.36
CA VAL A 245 13.46 -6.74 -0.94
C VAL A 245 14.94 -6.41 -0.74
N ALA A 246 15.86 -7.14 -1.39
CA ALA A 246 17.29 -6.86 -1.32
C ALA A 246 17.60 -5.42 -1.77
N LEU A 247 17.08 -5.00 -2.92
CA LEU A 247 17.26 -3.63 -3.42
C LEU A 247 16.73 -2.58 -2.44
N GLU A 248 15.55 -2.79 -1.86
CA GLU A 248 14.97 -1.86 -0.88
C GLU A 248 15.82 -1.74 0.40
N VAL A 249 16.30 -2.88 0.92
CA VAL A 249 17.15 -2.92 2.13
C VAL A 249 18.51 -2.28 1.83
N LEU A 250 19.14 -2.64 0.72
CA LEU A 250 20.43 -2.07 0.30
C LEU A 250 20.32 -0.57 0.07
N HIS A 251 19.24 -0.07 -0.54
CA HIS A 251 19.05 1.36 -0.76
C HIS A 251 19.15 2.19 0.53
N ARG A 252 18.58 1.69 1.63
CA ARG A 252 18.57 2.40 2.91
C ARG A 252 19.88 2.30 3.69
N LYS A 253 20.57 1.16 3.59
CA LYS A 253 21.67 0.84 4.50
C LYS A 253 23.03 0.79 3.82
N LEU A 254 23.05 0.47 2.53
CA LEU A 254 24.23 0.26 1.70
C LEU A 254 24.00 0.84 0.28
N PRO A 255 23.82 2.16 0.13
CA PRO A 255 23.39 2.78 -1.13
C PRO A 255 24.36 2.56 -2.30
N GLU A 256 25.67 2.48 -2.02
CA GLU A 256 26.69 2.16 -3.03
C GLU A 256 26.51 0.75 -3.59
N ALA A 257 26.34 -0.23 -2.70
CA ALA A 257 26.02 -1.61 -3.06
C ALA A 257 24.69 -1.74 -3.81
N CYS A 258 23.67 -0.97 -3.42
CA CYS A 258 22.41 -0.91 -4.15
C CYS A 258 22.62 -0.43 -5.58
N THR A 259 23.42 0.63 -5.76
CA THR A 259 23.74 1.20 -7.07
C THR A 259 24.49 0.20 -7.94
N GLU A 260 25.43 -0.55 -7.36
CA GLU A 260 26.15 -1.63 -8.03
C GLU A 260 25.18 -2.73 -8.50
N LEU A 261 24.32 -3.24 -7.61
CA LEU A 261 23.36 -4.29 -7.95
C LEU A 261 22.36 -3.84 -9.03
N CYS A 262 21.85 -2.61 -8.94
CA CYS A 262 21.03 -2.00 -10.00
C CYS A 262 21.77 -1.97 -11.34
N SER A 263 23.03 -1.55 -11.35
CA SER A 263 23.85 -1.49 -12.56
C SER A 263 24.06 -2.87 -13.17
N SER A 264 24.30 -3.90 -12.35
CA SER A 264 24.43 -5.29 -12.77
C SER A 264 23.12 -5.83 -13.37
N VAL A 265 21.97 -5.54 -12.77
CA VAL A 265 20.65 -5.93 -13.32
C VAL A 265 20.41 -5.26 -14.68
N ILE A 266 20.62 -3.95 -14.79
CA ILE A 266 20.42 -3.20 -16.04
C ILE A 266 21.41 -3.66 -17.12
N GLY A 267 22.68 -3.90 -16.77
CA GLY A 267 23.70 -4.41 -17.66
C GLY A 267 23.38 -5.81 -18.18
N TYR A 268 22.93 -6.70 -17.29
CA TYR A 268 22.48 -8.04 -17.66
C TYR A 268 21.32 -7.96 -18.65
N LEU A 269 20.25 -7.22 -18.34
CA LEU A 269 19.09 -7.07 -19.23
C LEU A 269 19.48 -6.47 -20.58
N SER A 270 20.34 -5.46 -20.57
CA SER A 270 20.80 -4.80 -21.79
C SER A 270 21.59 -5.75 -22.70
N SER A 271 22.38 -6.66 -22.13
CA SER A 271 23.14 -7.65 -22.90
C SER A 271 22.26 -8.74 -23.54
N ARG A 272 21.05 -8.98 -23.00
CA ARG A 272 20.11 -9.98 -23.52
C ARG A 272 19.25 -9.50 -24.69
N ASN A 273 19.23 -8.20 -24.96
CA ASN A 273 18.50 -7.64 -26.10
C ASN A 273 19.30 -6.51 -26.74
N PRO A 274 20.38 -6.82 -27.49
CA PRO A 274 21.18 -5.82 -28.20
C PRO A 274 20.44 -5.34 -29.45
N SER A 275 19.35 -4.61 -29.29
CA SER A 275 18.60 -4.05 -30.42
C SER A 275 19.25 -2.75 -30.89
N ALA A 276 19.66 -2.69 -32.16
CA ALA A 276 20.12 -1.45 -32.78
C ALA A 276 18.92 -0.51 -33.01
N GLY A 277 18.99 0.72 -32.50
CA GLY A 277 17.99 1.76 -32.72
C GLY A 277 16.76 1.74 -31.80
N CYS A 278 16.61 0.72 -30.95
CA CYS A 278 15.56 0.63 -29.94
C CYS A 278 16.15 0.47 -28.54
N SER A 279 15.37 0.77 -27.50
CA SER A 279 15.80 0.53 -26.13
C SER A 279 15.98 -0.97 -25.88
N PRO A 280 17.15 -1.43 -25.38
CA PRO A 280 17.36 -2.83 -25.07
C PRO A 280 16.45 -3.31 -23.92
N LEU A 281 15.98 -2.41 -23.06
CA LEU A 281 15.07 -2.73 -21.96
C LEU A 281 13.60 -2.85 -22.36
N LEU A 282 13.23 -2.49 -23.59
CA LEU A 282 11.83 -2.30 -23.97
C LEU A 282 10.98 -3.58 -23.81
N VAL A 283 11.54 -4.74 -24.14
CA VAL A 283 10.85 -6.04 -23.97
C VAL A 283 10.66 -6.40 -22.49
N PHE A 284 11.64 -6.08 -21.64
CA PHE A 284 11.61 -6.37 -20.22
C PHE A 284 10.66 -5.45 -19.45
N LEU A 285 10.51 -4.20 -19.89
CA LEU A 285 9.48 -3.28 -19.37
C LEU A 285 8.05 -3.82 -19.60
N LYS A 286 7.87 -4.66 -20.62
CA LYS A 286 6.57 -5.26 -20.96
C LYS A 286 6.35 -6.64 -20.34
N ASP A 287 7.38 -7.24 -19.73
CA ASP A 287 7.29 -8.54 -19.07
C ASP A 287 6.71 -8.42 -17.65
N PRO A 288 5.70 -9.22 -17.27
CA PRO A 288 5.00 -9.07 -15.99
C PRO A 288 5.82 -9.40 -14.74
N VAL A 289 6.96 -10.09 -14.87
CA VAL A 289 7.85 -10.41 -13.74
C VAL A 289 9.03 -9.44 -13.69
N CYS A 290 9.76 -9.30 -14.79
CA CYS A 290 10.95 -8.47 -14.88
C CYS A 290 10.61 -6.98 -14.67
N SER A 291 9.47 -6.51 -15.19
CA SER A 291 9.00 -5.14 -14.95
C SER A 291 8.90 -4.80 -13.47
N ARG A 292 8.58 -5.75 -12.59
CA ARG A 292 8.50 -5.51 -11.13
C ARG A 292 9.86 -5.34 -10.47
N VAL A 293 10.89 -5.99 -11.00
CA VAL A 293 12.27 -5.74 -10.58
C VAL A 293 12.70 -4.36 -11.08
N LEU A 294 12.37 -4.01 -12.33
CA LEU A 294 12.67 -2.70 -12.91
C LEU A 294 11.94 -1.56 -12.18
N ASP A 295 10.69 -1.77 -11.74
CA ASP A 295 9.94 -0.87 -10.87
C ASP A 295 10.78 -0.51 -9.64
N LYS A 296 11.30 -1.54 -8.95
CA LYS A 296 12.12 -1.34 -7.75
C LYS A 296 13.45 -0.68 -8.08
N VAL A 297 14.12 -1.07 -9.17
CA VAL A 297 15.35 -0.41 -9.63
C VAL A 297 15.12 1.08 -9.84
N LEU A 298 14.00 1.50 -10.44
CA LEU A 298 13.67 2.91 -10.62
C LEU A 298 13.41 3.63 -9.28
N GLU A 299 12.70 2.99 -8.35
CA GLU A 299 12.41 3.58 -7.04
C GLU A 299 13.66 3.86 -6.21
N VAL A 300 14.66 2.96 -6.26
CA VAL A 300 15.90 3.07 -5.46
C VAL A 300 17.05 3.77 -6.19
N SER A 301 16.85 4.14 -7.45
CA SER A 301 17.90 4.77 -8.26
C SER A 301 18.08 6.24 -7.93
N GLU A 302 19.35 6.65 -7.80
CA GLU A 302 19.71 8.06 -7.64
C GLU A 302 19.28 8.94 -8.83
N PRO A 303 19.04 10.26 -8.65
CA PRO A 303 18.55 11.15 -9.69
C PRO A 303 19.44 11.23 -10.95
N ARG A 304 20.74 10.94 -10.83
CA ARG A 304 21.65 10.86 -11.99
C ARG A 304 21.40 9.58 -12.80
N ALA A 305 21.29 8.43 -12.14
CA ALA A 305 21.00 7.15 -12.76
C ALA A 305 19.62 7.15 -13.43
N LEU A 306 18.59 7.66 -12.76
CA LEU A 306 17.24 7.81 -13.33
C LEU A 306 17.22 8.64 -14.62
N ARG A 307 17.98 9.74 -14.66
CA ARG A 307 18.11 10.56 -15.88
C ARG A 307 18.86 9.83 -17.00
N ALA A 308 19.79 8.93 -16.68
CA ALA A 308 20.45 8.09 -17.68
C ALA A 308 19.46 7.04 -18.23
N LEU A 309 18.77 6.32 -17.34
CA LEU A 309 17.74 5.35 -17.70
C LEU A 309 16.65 5.97 -18.57
N TYR A 310 16.12 7.14 -18.18
CA TYR A 310 15.13 7.85 -19.00
C TYR A 310 15.65 8.12 -20.42
N ARG A 311 16.84 8.72 -20.53
CA ARG A 311 17.42 9.11 -21.83
C ARG A 311 17.68 7.91 -22.74
N GLN A 312 18.12 6.80 -22.16
CA GLN A 312 18.52 5.60 -22.91
C GLN A 312 17.32 4.71 -23.25
N HIS A 313 16.29 4.66 -22.39
CA HIS A 313 15.28 3.60 -22.45
C HIS A 313 13.83 4.06 -22.55
N PHE A 314 13.50 5.28 -22.11
CA PHE A 314 12.11 5.74 -21.99
C PHE A 314 11.78 6.90 -22.93
N ARG A 315 12.74 7.77 -23.23
CA ARG A 315 12.55 8.93 -24.11
C ARG A 315 12.05 8.49 -25.49
N GLY A 316 10.95 9.08 -25.93
CA GLY A 316 10.29 8.75 -27.20
C GLY A 316 9.43 7.49 -27.16
N GLN A 317 9.25 6.87 -25.98
CA GLN A 317 8.44 5.66 -25.79
C GLN A 317 7.35 5.83 -24.72
N LEU A 318 7.24 7.01 -24.07
CA LEU A 318 6.38 7.16 -22.89
C LEU A 318 4.91 6.86 -23.18
N ARG A 319 4.39 7.30 -24.33
CA ARG A 319 3.00 7.03 -24.74
C ARG A 319 2.75 5.54 -24.99
N VAL A 320 3.66 4.89 -25.69
CA VAL A 320 3.59 3.44 -25.97
C VAL A 320 3.62 2.64 -24.67
N LEU A 321 4.47 3.04 -23.72
CA LEU A 321 4.57 2.40 -22.40
C LEU A 321 3.32 2.69 -21.55
N ALA A 322 2.81 3.92 -21.57
CA ALA A 322 1.61 4.32 -20.86
C ALA A 322 0.37 3.54 -21.33
N GLY A 323 0.30 3.20 -22.62
CA GLY A 323 -0.80 2.44 -23.18
C GLY A 323 -0.67 0.91 -23.08
N HIS A 324 0.41 0.40 -22.49
CA HIS A 324 0.64 -1.04 -22.39
C HIS A 324 0.21 -1.59 -21.02
N GLY A 325 -0.54 -2.70 -20.99
CA GLY A 325 -1.13 -3.26 -19.76
C GLY A 325 -0.16 -3.68 -18.64
N VAL A 326 1.14 -3.81 -18.95
CA VAL A 326 2.23 -4.08 -17.97
C VAL A 326 3.12 -2.85 -17.77
N ALA A 327 3.82 -2.42 -18.83
CA ALA A 327 4.75 -1.28 -18.79
C ALA A 327 4.20 0.04 -18.23
N ASN A 328 2.87 0.27 -18.23
CA ASN A 328 2.31 1.48 -17.64
C ASN A 328 2.64 1.59 -16.13
N PHE A 329 2.77 0.48 -15.40
CA PHE A 329 3.13 0.49 -13.99
C PHE A 329 4.58 0.92 -13.78
N THR A 330 5.50 0.43 -14.61
CA THR A 330 6.91 0.86 -14.57
C THR A 330 7.07 2.32 -14.94
N LEU A 331 6.26 2.82 -15.88
CA LEU A 331 6.18 4.24 -16.16
C LEU A 331 5.69 5.05 -14.94
N GLN A 332 4.68 4.58 -14.21
CA GLN A 332 4.23 5.22 -12.98
C GLN A 332 5.35 5.29 -11.92
N ARG A 333 6.20 4.25 -11.81
CA ARG A 333 7.38 4.28 -10.92
C ARG A 333 8.42 5.31 -11.35
N LEU A 334 8.71 5.38 -12.66
CA LEU A 334 9.61 6.41 -13.20
C LEU A 334 9.09 7.83 -12.89
N ILE A 335 7.80 8.08 -13.11
CA ILE A 335 7.15 9.36 -12.80
C ILE A 335 7.21 9.66 -11.30
N GLY A 336 6.92 8.64 -10.48
CA GLY A 336 6.99 8.70 -9.02
C GLY A 336 8.38 9.04 -8.49
N ALA A 337 9.46 8.62 -9.17
CA ALA A 337 10.83 8.92 -8.80
C ALA A 337 11.42 10.14 -9.55
N ALA A 338 10.66 10.77 -10.44
CA ALA A 338 11.18 11.84 -11.29
C ALA A 338 11.55 13.09 -10.48
N SER A 339 12.77 13.60 -10.71
CA SER A 339 13.18 14.95 -10.31
C SER A 339 12.39 16.04 -11.07
N PRO A 340 12.32 17.29 -10.58
CA PRO A 340 11.60 18.37 -11.27
C PRO A 340 12.04 18.56 -12.73
N LYS A 341 13.35 18.46 -13.01
CA LYS A 341 13.91 18.57 -14.37
C LYS A 341 13.50 17.43 -15.29
N LEU A 342 13.33 16.22 -14.75
CA LEU A 342 12.88 15.07 -15.51
C LEU A 342 11.37 15.12 -15.73
N LEU A 343 10.63 15.55 -14.72
CA LEU A 343 9.17 15.66 -14.76
C LEU A 343 8.69 16.54 -15.94
N GLY A 344 9.30 17.70 -16.18
CA GLY A 344 8.93 18.54 -17.32
C GLY A 344 9.11 17.84 -18.69
N LYS A 345 10.14 17.00 -18.83
CA LYS A 345 10.35 16.20 -20.07
C LYS A 345 9.30 15.10 -20.21
N VAL A 346 8.96 14.44 -19.10
CA VAL A 346 7.92 13.42 -19.09
C VAL A 346 6.57 14.03 -19.44
N LEU A 347 6.23 15.18 -18.84
CA LEU A 347 4.99 15.88 -19.11
C LEU A 347 4.87 16.32 -20.57
N ALA A 348 5.92 16.91 -21.15
CA ALA A 348 5.91 17.34 -22.55
C ALA A 348 5.67 16.18 -23.54
N GLU A 349 6.23 15.00 -23.25
CA GLU A 349 6.07 13.84 -24.13
C GLU A 349 4.72 13.12 -23.93
N LEU A 350 4.32 12.88 -22.67
CA LEU A 350 3.15 12.09 -22.29
C LEU A 350 1.84 12.90 -22.31
N GLY A 351 1.90 14.19 -21.98
CA GLY A 351 0.76 15.08 -21.78
C GLY A 351 -0.28 15.01 -22.91
N PRO A 352 0.10 15.21 -24.18
CA PRO A 352 -0.85 15.19 -25.29
C PRO A 352 -1.41 13.79 -25.62
N GLY A 353 -1.00 12.73 -24.91
CA GLY A 353 -1.56 11.38 -25.04
C GLY A 353 -2.40 10.96 -23.82
N LEU A 354 -2.66 11.85 -22.86
CA LEU A 354 -3.35 11.49 -21.62
C LEU A 354 -4.77 10.98 -21.85
N GLU A 355 -5.50 11.51 -22.83
CA GLU A 355 -6.85 11.06 -23.19
C GLU A 355 -6.86 9.58 -23.56
N GLU A 356 -5.99 9.17 -24.50
CA GLU A 356 -5.86 7.77 -24.94
C GLU A 356 -5.49 6.85 -23.77
N VAL A 357 -4.58 7.30 -22.89
CA VAL A 357 -4.14 6.54 -21.72
C VAL A 357 -5.29 6.36 -20.71
N LEU A 358 -6.12 7.39 -20.51
CA LEU A 358 -7.31 7.32 -19.66
C LEU A 358 -8.36 6.39 -20.26
N ALA A 359 -8.63 6.50 -21.57
CA ALA A 359 -9.57 5.66 -22.30
C ALA A 359 -9.19 4.17 -22.26
N GLN A 360 -7.89 3.86 -22.21
CA GLN A 360 -7.36 2.50 -22.04
C GLN A 360 -7.44 1.97 -20.60
N GLY A 361 -7.97 2.76 -19.65
CA GLY A 361 -8.11 2.38 -18.25
C GLY A 361 -6.83 2.54 -17.43
N HIS A 362 -5.79 3.17 -17.96
CA HIS A 362 -4.50 3.35 -17.27
C HIS A 362 -4.43 4.68 -16.49
N ALA A 363 -5.51 5.03 -15.77
CA ALA A 363 -5.63 6.28 -15.01
C ALA A 363 -4.57 6.44 -13.89
N GLY A 364 -3.91 5.36 -13.48
CA GLY A 364 -2.74 5.40 -12.60
C GLY A 364 -1.59 6.24 -13.15
N VAL A 365 -1.43 6.31 -14.48
CA VAL A 365 -0.41 7.15 -15.14
C VAL A 365 -0.68 8.64 -14.89
N ALA A 366 -1.92 9.09 -15.09
CA ALA A 366 -2.32 10.47 -14.80
C ALA A 366 -2.21 10.78 -13.29
N THR A 367 -2.58 9.82 -12.44
CA THR A 367 -2.44 9.95 -10.97
C THR A 367 -0.99 10.14 -10.56
N ALA A 368 -0.08 9.30 -11.07
CA ALA A 368 1.35 9.39 -10.79
C ALA A 368 1.92 10.74 -11.28
N LEU A 369 1.47 11.21 -12.44
CA LEU A 369 1.91 12.48 -13.03
C LEU A 369 1.53 13.67 -12.14
N LEU A 370 0.26 13.77 -11.71
CA LEU A 370 -0.18 14.84 -10.81
C LEU A 370 0.46 14.71 -9.43
N GLY A 371 0.63 13.48 -8.93
CA GLY A 371 1.35 13.22 -7.68
C GLY A 371 2.79 13.71 -7.72
N ALA A 372 3.50 13.49 -8.84
CA ALA A 372 4.83 14.02 -9.06
C ALA A 372 4.85 15.55 -9.16
N CYS A 373 3.89 16.16 -9.86
CA CYS A 373 3.75 17.62 -9.94
C CYS A 373 3.49 18.25 -8.55
N ARG A 374 2.67 17.60 -7.72
CA ARG A 374 2.46 17.99 -6.31
C ARG A 374 3.76 17.89 -5.53
N ARG A 375 4.41 16.73 -5.52
CA ARG A 375 5.64 16.47 -4.75
C ARG A 375 6.78 17.42 -5.12
N CYS A 376 6.95 17.70 -6.41
CA CYS A 376 8.03 18.54 -6.91
C CYS A 376 7.72 20.05 -6.90
N GLY A 377 6.46 20.44 -6.68
CA GLY A 377 6.06 21.85 -6.81
C GLY A 377 6.24 22.41 -8.23
N ALA A 378 6.29 21.55 -9.27
CA ALA A 378 6.68 21.91 -10.63
C ALA A 378 5.63 21.45 -11.65
N SER A 379 5.52 22.19 -12.76
CA SER A 379 4.59 21.91 -13.89
C SER A 379 3.13 21.70 -13.50
N GLN A 380 2.69 22.24 -12.36
CA GLN A 380 1.35 22.01 -11.82
C GLN A 380 0.23 22.58 -12.71
N GLN A 381 0.37 23.83 -13.17
CA GLN A 381 -0.65 24.47 -14.01
C GLN A 381 -0.72 23.84 -15.40
N GLU A 382 0.43 23.53 -15.99
CA GLU A 382 0.53 22.82 -17.27
C GLU A 382 -0.12 21.43 -17.18
N ALA A 383 0.16 20.66 -16.12
CA ALA A 383 -0.46 19.36 -15.91
C ALA A 383 -1.98 19.43 -15.69
N LEU A 384 -2.48 20.46 -15.00
CA LEU A 384 -3.92 20.69 -14.85
C LEU A 384 -4.57 21.03 -16.20
N GLN A 385 -3.95 21.88 -17.01
CA GLN A 385 -4.43 22.20 -18.35
C GLN A 385 -4.53 20.93 -19.21
N LEU A 386 -3.45 20.14 -19.31
CA LEU A 386 -3.42 18.90 -20.10
C LEU A 386 -4.49 17.90 -19.63
N LEU A 387 -4.73 17.82 -18.31
CA LEU A 387 -5.82 17.00 -17.78
C LEU A 387 -7.19 17.55 -18.20
N MET A 388 -7.42 18.87 -18.11
CA MET A 388 -8.68 19.47 -18.56
C MET A 388 -8.92 19.28 -20.07
N GLU A 389 -7.85 19.32 -20.87
CA GLU A 389 -7.88 19.02 -22.30
C GLU A 389 -8.29 17.56 -22.53
N ALA A 390 -7.67 16.60 -21.83
CA ALA A 390 -8.01 15.17 -21.92
C ALA A 390 -9.44 14.82 -21.47
N PHE A 391 -10.08 15.70 -20.70
CA PHE A 391 -11.48 15.58 -20.27
C PHE A 391 -12.44 16.50 -21.06
N HIS A 392 -11.96 17.16 -22.11
CA HIS A 392 -12.71 18.07 -22.98
C HIS A 392 -13.40 19.23 -22.25
N CYS A 393 -12.77 19.71 -21.17
CA CYS A 393 -13.27 20.81 -20.36
C CYS A 393 -12.33 22.03 -20.29
N TRP A 394 -11.21 22.00 -21.03
CA TRP A 394 -10.33 23.17 -21.16
C TRP A 394 -10.95 24.26 -22.03
N GLU A 395 -11.49 23.88 -23.19
CA GLU A 395 -12.19 24.79 -24.10
C GLU A 395 -13.62 24.29 -24.36
N PRO A 396 -14.61 25.21 -24.49
CA PRO A 396 -14.53 26.64 -24.16
C PRO A 396 -14.36 26.90 -22.65
N PRO A 397 -13.92 28.11 -22.21
CA PRO A 397 -13.55 28.36 -20.82
C PRO A 397 -14.67 28.14 -19.80
N VAL A 398 -15.94 28.21 -20.24
CA VAL A 398 -17.11 27.91 -19.40
C VAL A 398 -17.11 26.45 -18.92
N ARG A 399 -16.58 25.51 -19.71
CA ARG A 399 -16.52 24.09 -19.34
C ARG A 399 -15.54 23.81 -18.20
N ARG A 400 -14.58 24.70 -17.96
CA ARG A 400 -13.58 24.52 -16.88
C ARG A 400 -14.23 24.45 -15.49
N ALA A 401 -15.43 25.02 -15.34
CA ALA A 401 -16.22 24.91 -14.11
C ALA A 401 -16.83 23.52 -13.88
N ALA A 402 -16.78 22.62 -14.85
CA ALA A 402 -17.27 21.25 -14.76
C ALA A 402 -16.16 20.22 -14.48
N CYS A 403 -14.90 20.61 -14.27
CA CYS A 403 -13.80 19.65 -14.20
C CYS A 403 -13.90 18.64 -13.03
N ALA A 404 -14.45 19.04 -11.88
CA ALA A 404 -14.52 18.18 -10.69
C ALA A 404 -15.40 16.93 -10.87
N PRO A 405 -16.66 17.02 -11.34
CA PRO A 405 -17.47 15.81 -11.60
C PRO A 405 -16.87 14.93 -12.70
N LEU A 406 -16.25 15.51 -13.73
CA LEU A 406 -15.58 14.77 -14.80
C LEU A 406 -14.39 13.96 -14.25
N PHE A 407 -13.53 14.60 -13.45
CA PHE A 407 -12.40 13.90 -12.82
C PHE A 407 -12.89 12.86 -11.82
N ALA A 408 -13.88 13.17 -10.99
CA ALA A 408 -14.43 12.24 -10.00
C ALA A 408 -14.99 10.97 -10.64
N SER A 409 -15.70 11.10 -11.76
CA SER A 409 -16.30 9.98 -12.50
C SER A 409 -15.34 9.30 -13.49
N LEU A 410 -14.23 9.96 -13.84
CA LEU A 410 -13.37 9.61 -14.99
C LEU A 410 -14.11 9.57 -16.33
N LEU A 411 -15.09 10.46 -16.53
CA LEU A 411 -15.81 10.59 -17.80
C LEU A 411 -15.46 11.92 -18.48
N PRO A 412 -15.16 11.92 -19.80
CA PRO A 412 -14.99 13.17 -20.54
C PRO A 412 -16.31 13.93 -20.64
N TYR A 413 -16.24 15.23 -20.92
CA TYR A 413 -17.39 16.15 -20.88
C TYR A 413 -18.62 15.62 -21.63
N GLU A 414 -18.44 15.16 -22.86
CA GLU A 414 -19.53 14.71 -23.73
C GLU A 414 -20.22 13.44 -23.20
N VAL A 415 -19.47 12.56 -22.53
CA VAL A 415 -20.02 11.32 -21.96
C VAL A 415 -20.72 11.61 -20.64
N TYR A 416 -20.16 12.50 -19.81
CA TYR A 416 -20.79 12.87 -18.55
C TYR A 416 -22.12 13.61 -18.79
N TYR A 417 -22.13 14.56 -19.74
CA TYR A 417 -23.30 15.38 -20.07
C TYR A 417 -24.15 14.82 -21.22
N ALA A 418 -23.96 13.55 -21.60
CA ALA A 418 -24.79 12.92 -22.61
C ALA A 418 -26.26 12.82 -22.12
N PRO A 419 -27.26 13.11 -22.97
CA PRO A 419 -28.66 12.85 -22.64
C PRO A 419 -28.85 11.34 -22.43
N GLY A 420 -29.56 10.94 -21.36
CA GLY A 420 -29.70 9.53 -20.99
C GLY A 420 -30.46 8.72 -22.05
N GLU A 421 -30.01 7.49 -22.32
CA GLU A 421 -30.76 6.54 -23.16
C GLU A 421 -32.16 6.32 -22.54
N GLY A 422 -33.20 6.88 -23.16
CA GLY A 422 -34.60 6.74 -22.72
C GLY A 422 -35.33 8.03 -22.32
N GLN A 423 -34.68 9.20 -22.39
CA GLN A 423 -35.43 10.47 -22.39
C GLN A 423 -35.99 10.69 -23.80
N GLU A 424 -37.31 10.49 -23.96
CA GLU A 424 -38.03 10.93 -25.14
C GLU A 424 -37.72 12.42 -25.39
N VAL A 425 -37.25 12.74 -26.60
CA VAL A 425 -37.01 14.12 -27.03
C VAL A 425 -38.35 14.84 -27.04
N GLN A 426 -38.70 15.49 -25.92
CA GLN A 426 -39.83 16.41 -25.89
C GLN A 426 -39.43 17.66 -26.69
N PRO A 427 -40.33 18.21 -27.53
CA PRO A 427 -40.04 19.41 -28.29
C PRO A 427 -39.73 20.57 -27.33
N PRO A 428 -38.82 21.49 -27.71
CA PRO A 428 -38.29 22.49 -26.82
C PRO A 428 -39.40 23.46 -26.37
N LEU A 429 -39.82 23.33 -25.11
CA LEU A 429 -40.53 24.39 -24.39
C LEU A 429 -39.46 25.30 -23.76
N GLU A 430 -39.47 26.56 -24.21
CA GLU A 430 -38.74 27.74 -23.74
C GLU A 430 -37.71 27.58 -22.58
N GLU A 431 -36.44 27.84 -22.93
CA GLU A 431 -35.36 28.45 -22.11
C GLU A 431 -35.11 27.95 -20.67
N GLN A 432 -35.24 26.66 -20.38
CA GLN A 432 -34.56 26.09 -19.21
C GLN A 432 -33.50 25.07 -19.65
N PRO A 433 -32.20 25.30 -19.35
CA PRO A 433 -31.19 24.27 -19.58
C PRO A 433 -31.53 23.06 -18.68
N ASP A 434 -31.48 21.87 -19.27
CA ASP A 434 -31.68 20.62 -18.52
C ASP A 434 -30.76 20.57 -17.30
N PRO A 435 -31.23 20.04 -16.15
CA PRO A 435 -30.39 19.91 -14.98
C PRO A 435 -29.17 19.04 -15.30
N PRO A 436 -27.97 19.40 -14.80
CA PRO A 436 -26.77 18.61 -15.04
C PRO A 436 -26.97 17.19 -14.49
N PRO A 437 -26.41 16.16 -15.15
CA PRO A 437 -26.52 14.78 -14.68
C PRO A 437 -25.85 14.62 -13.32
N ALA A 438 -26.48 13.82 -12.47
CA ALA A 438 -26.00 13.56 -11.11
C ALA A 438 -24.74 12.69 -11.13
N LEU A 439 -23.82 12.99 -10.22
CA LEU A 439 -22.64 12.19 -9.99
C LEU A 439 -23.04 10.84 -9.37
N ALA A 440 -23.13 9.80 -10.20
CA ALA A 440 -23.58 8.47 -9.78
C ALA A 440 -22.51 7.68 -9.00
N ALA A 441 -21.24 7.79 -9.41
CA ALA A 441 -20.14 7.05 -8.82
C ALA A 441 -18.84 7.86 -8.83
N VAL A 442 -17.96 7.55 -7.88
CA VAL A 442 -16.63 8.17 -7.77
C VAL A 442 -15.56 7.11 -7.95
N SER A 443 -14.72 7.30 -8.97
CA SER A 443 -13.56 6.45 -9.22
C SER A 443 -12.47 6.67 -8.18
N LEU A 444 -11.73 5.61 -7.84
CA LEU A 444 -10.54 5.69 -6.99
C LEU A 444 -9.53 6.69 -7.57
N HIS A 445 -9.16 6.51 -8.84
CA HIS A 445 -8.21 7.40 -9.50
C HIS A 445 -8.81 8.80 -9.65
N GLY A 446 -10.10 8.93 -9.94
CA GLY A 446 -10.76 10.23 -9.99
C GLY A 446 -10.65 11.04 -8.69
N SER A 447 -10.86 10.37 -7.55
CA SER A 447 -10.63 10.96 -6.23
C SER A 447 -9.15 11.33 -6.01
N LEU A 448 -8.20 10.45 -6.37
CA LEU A 448 -6.78 10.73 -6.21
C LEU A 448 -6.33 11.94 -7.06
N LEU A 449 -6.84 12.08 -8.29
CA LEU A 449 -6.59 13.26 -9.13
C LEU A 449 -7.01 14.54 -8.38
N LEU A 450 -8.25 14.59 -7.88
CA LEU A 450 -8.77 15.73 -7.12
C LEU A 450 -7.95 16.02 -5.86
N GLN A 451 -7.55 14.98 -5.12
CA GLN A 451 -6.71 15.12 -3.93
C GLN A 451 -5.35 15.76 -4.24
N HIS A 452 -4.70 15.36 -5.35
CA HIS A 452 -3.44 15.97 -5.78
C HIS A 452 -3.65 17.42 -6.22
N LEU A 453 -4.69 17.69 -7.02
CA LEU A 453 -4.97 19.03 -7.54
C LEU A 453 -5.31 20.04 -6.44
N LEU A 454 -6.01 19.62 -5.38
CA LEU A 454 -6.29 20.47 -4.21
C LEU A 454 -5.03 20.89 -3.45
N HIS A 455 -3.91 20.19 -3.64
CA HIS A 455 -2.59 20.52 -3.07
C HIS A 455 -1.65 21.23 -4.06
N PHE A 456 -2.10 21.54 -5.27
CA PHE A 456 -1.33 22.41 -6.16
C PHE A 456 -1.29 23.84 -5.61
N ALA A 457 -0.31 24.64 -6.04
CA ALA A 457 -0.11 26.01 -5.60
C ALA A 457 -1.34 26.89 -5.86
N ASP A 458 -2.04 26.67 -6.99
CA ASP A 458 -3.34 27.27 -7.27
C ASP A 458 -4.39 26.19 -7.57
N PRO A 459 -5.22 25.80 -6.58
CA PRO A 459 -6.31 24.86 -6.76
C PRO A 459 -7.63 25.55 -7.20
N SER A 460 -7.61 26.85 -7.54
CA SER A 460 -8.82 27.63 -7.81
C SER A 460 -9.75 27.04 -8.88
N PRO A 461 -9.28 26.47 -10.01
CA PRO A 461 -10.18 25.86 -10.99
C PRO A 461 -10.99 24.69 -10.41
N VAL A 462 -10.33 23.81 -9.64
CA VAL A 462 -10.98 22.67 -8.99
C VAL A 462 -11.94 23.13 -7.89
N LEU A 463 -11.55 24.13 -7.09
CA LEU A 463 -12.40 24.69 -6.05
C LEU A 463 -13.66 25.37 -6.62
N ARG A 464 -13.53 26.08 -7.76
CA ARG A 464 -14.69 26.66 -8.45
C ARG A 464 -15.64 25.58 -8.93
N SER A 465 -15.11 24.49 -9.48
CA SER A 465 -15.92 23.37 -9.95
C SER A 465 -16.62 22.63 -8.81
N LEU A 466 -15.90 22.30 -7.72
CA LEU A 466 -16.50 21.71 -6.52
C LEU A 466 -17.60 22.61 -5.92
N ALA A 467 -17.39 23.93 -5.91
CA ALA A 467 -18.38 24.87 -5.39
C ALA A 467 -19.60 25.08 -6.32
N ALA A 468 -19.54 24.58 -7.55
CA ALA A 468 -20.63 24.61 -8.52
C ALA A 468 -21.42 23.29 -8.56
N LEU A 469 -20.95 22.24 -7.89
CA LEU A 469 -21.65 20.97 -7.82
C LEU A 469 -23.00 21.11 -7.11
N PRO A 470 -24.06 20.41 -7.59
CA PRO A 470 -25.30 20.27 -6.85
C PRO A 470 -25.05 19.66 -5.45
N PRO A 471 -25.86 20.02 -4.44
CA PRO A 471 -25.74 19.47 -3.09
C PRO A 471 -25.71 17.93 -3.05
N HIS A 472 -26.55 17.28 -3.84
CA HIS A 472 -26.59 15.82 -3.95
C HIS A 472 -25.25 15.23 -4.39
N ASP A 473 -24.56 15.84 -5.36
CA ASP A 473 -23.27 15.34 -5.86
C ASP A 473 -22.14 15.55 -4.84
N LEU A 474 -22.20 16.64 -4.07
CA LEU A 474 -21.30 16.85 -2.94
C LEU A 474 -21.50 15.76 -1.87
N VAL A 475 -22.74 15.35 -1.63
CA VAL A 475 -23.08 14.23 -0.73
C VAL A 475 -22.58 12.91 -1.30
N THR A 476 -22.82 12.60 -2.58
CA THR A 476 -22.27 11.40 -3.25
C THR A 476 -20.76 11.34 -3.11
N LEU A 477 -20.06 12.46 -3.34
CA LEU A 477 -18.62 12.55 -3.16
C LEU A 477 -18.21 12.27 -1.70
N ALA A 478 -18.89 12.87 -0.73
CA ALA A 478 -18.59 12.70 0.70
C ALA A 478 -18.86 11.27 1.21
N CYS A 479 -19.90 10.63 0.69
CA CYS A 479 -20.35 9.30 1.09
C CYS A 479 -19.63 8.16 0.34
N SER A 480 -18.82 8.48 -0.68
CA SER A 480 -18.04 7.50 -1.41
C SER A 480 -16.81 7.02 -0.63
N PRO A 481 -16.46 5.72 -0.69
CA PRO A 481 -15.24 5.19 -0.10
C PRO A 481 -13.97 5.88 -0.59
N ALA A 482 -13.91 6.25 -1.87
CA ALA A 482 -12.80 6.99 -2.44
C ALA A 482 -13.02 8.51 -2.33
N GLY A 483 -14.23 8.99 -2.58
CA GLY A 483 -14.55 10.41 -2.66
C GLY A 483 -14.42 11.15 -1.32
N SER A 484 -14.67 10.48 -0.19
CA SER A 484 -14.49 11.06 1.15
C SER A 484 -13.10 11.67 1.37
N HIS A 485 -12.05 11.07 0.79
CA HIS A 485 -10.69 11.59 0.87
C HIS A 485 -10.45 12.90 0.10
N VAL A 486 -11.34 13.28 -0.84
CA VAL A 486 -11.32 14.62 -1.45
C VAL A 486 -11.63 15.68 -0.40
N TYR A 487 -12.51 15.40 0.56
CA TYR A 487 -12.79 16.30 1.68
C TYR A 487 -11.63 16.37 2.66
N ASP A 488 -10.94 15.25 2.93
CA ASP A 488 -9.70 15.27 3.72
C ASP A 488 -8.68 16.22 3.08
N ALA A 489 -8.45 16.11 1.77
CA ALA A 489 -7.56 17.00 1.03
C ALA A 489 -8.03 18.46 1.02
N LEU A 490 -9.33 18.70 0.82
CA LEU A 490 -9.93 20.04 0.85
C LEU A 490 -9.74 20.73 2.21
N LEU A 491 -9.83 19.96 3.29
CA LEU A 491 -9.69 20.45 4.64
C LEU A 491 -8.22 20.66 5.02
N ALA A 492 -7.34 19.74 4.64
CA ALA A 492 -5.92 19.68 5.05
C ALA A 492 -4.96 20.48 4.19
N SER A 493 -5.27 20.72 2.91
CA SER A 493 -4.36 21.41 2.00
C SER A 493 -4.08 22.86 2.42
N PRO A 494 -2.81 23.29 2.52
CA PRO A 494 -2.45 24.67 2.81
C PRO A 494 -2.76 25.62 1.64
N SER A 495 -2.82 25.10 0.41
CA SER A 495 -3.10 25.89 -0.80
C SER A 495 -4.58 26.27 -0.95
N VAL A 496 -5.47 25.68 -0.15
CA VAL A 496 -6.91 25.92 -0.24
C VAL A 496 -7.31 27.10 0.66
N PRO A 497 -7.73 28.26 0.09
CA PRO A 497 -8.06 29.41 0.92
C PRO A 497 -9.39 29.23 1.67
N ARG A 498 -9.51 29.85 2.84
CA ARG A 498 -10.68 29.70 3.75
C ARG A 498 -12.03 30.01 3.08
N LYS A 499 -12.10 31.06 2.24
CA LYS A 499 -13.35 31.53 1.61
C LYS A 499 -13.86 30.55 0.53
N PRO A 500 -13.07 30.14 -0.48
CA PRO A 500 -13.44 29.05 -1.40
C PRO A 500 -13.82 27.75 -0.69
N ARG A 501 -13.04 27.31 0.32
CA ARG A 501 -13.35 26.12 1.11
C ARG A 501 -14.74 26.20 1.73
N ARG A 502 -15.03 27.32 2.40
CA ARG A 502 -16.36 27.56 2.98
C ARG A 502 -17.46 27.58 1.91
N LYS A 503 -17.18 28.05 0.69
CA LYS A 503 -18.16 28.01 -0.40
C LYS A 503 -18.53 26.57 -0.76
N VAL A 504 -17.55 25.67 -0.90
CA VAL A 504 -17.79 24.24 -1.16
C VAL A 504 -18.59 23.61 -0.01
N LEU A 505 -18.13 23.78 1.25
CA LEU A 505 -18.77 23.16 2.42
C LEU A 505 -20.20 23.65 2.67
N ARG A 506 -20.54 24.89 2.28
CA ARG A 506 -21.93 25.38 2.36
C ARG A 506 -22.88 24.62 1.44
N GLY A 507 -22.39 24.00 0.38
CA GLY A 507 -23.22 23.16 -0.50
C GLY A 507 -23.74 21.89 0.18
N LEU A 508 -23.17 21.48 1.32
CA LEU A 508 -23.65 20.35 2.12
C LEU A 508 -24.76 20.71 3.11
N GLN A 509 -25.08 22.00 3.28
CA GLN A 509 -26.14 22.43 4.18
C GLN A 509 -27.49 21.86 3.74
N GLY A 510 -28.30 21.43 4.69
CA GLY A 510 -29.54 20.68 4.45
C GLY A 510 -29.35 19.18 4.19
N HIS A 511 -28.11 18.67 4.19
CA HIS A 511 -27.79 17.28 3.90
C HIS A 511 -26.88 16.60 4.95
N PHE A 512 -26.59 17.24 6.09
CA PHE A 512 -25.73 16.69 7.14
C PHE A 512 -26.28 15.40 7.76
N VAL A 513 -27.61 15.23 7.84
CA VAL A 513 -28.24 13.98 8.31
C VAL A 513 -27.89 12.81 7.37
N SER A 514 -27.90 13.05 6.05
CA SER A 514 -27.52 12.05 5.05
C SER A 514 -26.05 11.62 5.20
N LEU A 515 -25.15 12.59 5.43
CA LEU A 515 -23.74 12.31 5.72
C LEU A 515 -23.61 11.51 7.02
N ALA A 516 -24.31 11.93 8.07
CA ALA A 516 -24.23 11.33 9.39
C ALA A 516 -24.62 9.85 9.42
N CYS A 517 -25.64 9.47 8.64
CA CYS A 517 -26.09 8.08 8.51
C CYS A 517 -25.25 7.24 7.52
N ASN A 518 -24.16 7.79 6.99
CA ASN A 518 -23.28 7.08 6.07
C ASN A 518 -21.92 6.74 6.69
N LYS A 519 -21.39 5.55 6.40
CA LYS A 519 -20.09 5.07 6.89
C LYS A 519 -18.92 6.01 6.60
N HIS A 520 -18.90 6.63 5.43
CA HIS A 520 -17.84 7.55 4.99
C HIS A 520 -18.24 9.00 5.23
N GLY A 521 -19.50 9.34 4.95
CA GLY A 521 -20.05 10.67 5.20
C GLY A 521 -19.92 11.11 6.65
N SER A 522 -20.12 10.20 7.61
CA SER A 522 -19.98 10.50 9.04
C SER A 522 -18.56 10.94 9.40
N ARG A 523 -17.54 10.31 8.79
CA ARG A 523 -16.14 10.69 8.98
C ARG A 523 -15.80 12.03 8.33
N VAL A 524 -16.36 12.30 7.15
CA VAL A 524 -16.25 13.62 6.52
C VAL A 524 -16.87 14.69 7.41
N LEU A 525 -18.02 14.41 8.02
CA LEU A 525 -18.71 15.34 8.89
C LEU A 525 -17.96 15.58 10.20
N ASP A 526 -17.39 14.54 10.83
CA ASP A 526 -16.46 14.67 11.96
C ASP A 526 -15.25 15.55 11.59
N ALA A 527 -14.66 15.34 10.41
CA ALA A 527 -13.52 16.14 9.93
C ALA A 527 -13.89 17.62 9.71
N ILE A 528 -15.05 17.89 9.10
CA ILE A 528 -15.59 19.24 8.94
C ILE A 528 -15.83 19.89 10.31
N TRP A 529 -16.49 19.18 11.22
CA TRP A 529 -16.78 19.63 12.59
C TRP A 529 -15.52 20.05 13.33
N SER A 530 -14.48 19.23 13.23
CA SER A 530 -13.21 19.47 13.89
C SER A 530 -12.58 20.80 13.47
N ARG A 531 -12.79 21.26 12.24
CA ARG A 531 -12.20 22.51 11.72
C ARG A 531 -13.22 23.65 11.59
N ALA A 532 -14.45 23.45 12.08
CA ALA A 532 -15.53 24.41 11.99
C ALA A 532 -15.43 25.48 13.08
N THR A 533 -15.75 26.72 12.73
CA THR A 533 -15.95 27.79 13.71
C THR A 533 -17.22 27.54 14.51
N LEU A 534 -17.34 28.12 15.71
CA LEU A 534 -18.53 27.95 16.54
C LEU A 534 -19.85 28.28 15.82
N PRO A 535 -19.98 29.35 15.02
CA PRO A 535 -21.20 29.58 14.24
C PRO A 535 -21.53 28.45 13.25
N ALA A 536 -20.51 27.89 12.59
CA ALA A 536 -20.70 26.76 11.68
C ALA A 536 -21.08 25.48 12.45
N LYS A 537 -20.43 25.22 13.59
CA LYS A 537 -20.79 24.12 14.50
C LYS A 537 -22.25 24.23 14.94
N ARG A 538 -22.71 25.44 15.34
CA ARG A 538 -24.12 25.68 15.70
C ARG A 538 -25.08 25.36 14.56
N GLN A 539 -24.72 25.72 13.32
CA GLN A 539 -25.55 25.43 12.15
C GLN A 539 -25.65 23.93 11.87
N ILE A 540 -24.50 23.23 11.87
CA ILE A 540 -24.44 21.78 11.67
C ILE A 540 -25.24 21.05 12.76
N ALA A 541 -25.02 21.41 14.03
CA ALA A 541 -25.73 20.81 15.15
C ALA A 541 -27.23 21.10 15.12
N GLN A 542 -27.66 22.27 14.63
CA GLN A 542 -29.08 22.60 14.49
C GLN A 542 -29.78 21.63 13.55
N GLU A 543 -29.19 21.42 12.37
CA GLU A 543 -29.74 20.52 11.37
C GLU A 543 -29.77 19.05 11.84
N LEU A 544 -28.70 18.59 12.48
CA LEU A 544 -28.64 17.21 13.00
C LEU A 544 -29.60 16.98 14.18
N ALA A 545 -29.80 18.01 15.02
CA ALA A 545 -30.66 17.91 16.20
C ALA A 545 -32.14 17.72 15.86
N GLU A 546 -32.59 18.20 14.70
CA GLU A 546 -33.96 18.00 14.21
C GLU A 546 -34.28 16.52 13.95
N GLN A 547 -33.27 15.70 13.68
CA GLN A 547 -33.37 14.26 13.45
C GLN A 547 -32.55 13.44 14.47
N GLU A 548 -32.32 13.96 15.68
CA GLU A 548 -31.45 13.32 16.69
C GLU A 548 -31.86 11.89 17.01
N GLN A 549 -33.17 11.63 17.13
CA GLN A 549 -33.69 10.30 17.43
C GLN A 549 -33.39 9.29 16.31
N GLN A 550 -33.41 9.72 15.04
CA GLN A 550 -32.99 8.89 13.93
C GLN A 550 -31.49 8.60 14.02
N LEU A 551 -30.67 9.65 14.21
CA LEU A 551 -29.22 9.52 14.28
C LEU A 551 -28.77 8.61 15.43
N ARG A 552 -29.43 8.69 16.59
CA ARG A 552 -29.13 7.88 17.77
C ARG A 552 -29.31 6.38 17.52
N ASN A 553 -30.22 6.01 16.63
CA ASN A 553 -30.49 4.62 16.25
C ASN A 553 -29.70 4.19 15.00
N ASP A 554 -28.97 5.10 14.35
CA ASP A 554 -28.16 4.81 13.17
C ASP A 554 -26.77 4.23 13.55
N PRO A 555 -26.28 3.19 12.84
CA PRO A 555 -24.97 2.58 13.11
C PRO A 555 -23.77 3.54 13.07
N PHE A 556 -23.87 4.65 12.35
CA PHE A 556 -22.82 5.67 12.24
C PHE A 556 -23.23 6.98 12.92
N GLY A 557 -24.49 7.39 12.77
CA GLY A 557 -25.05 8.61 13.31
C GLY A 557 -24.91 8.72 14.84
N HIS A 558 -25.03 7.61 15.57
CA HIS A 558 -24.96 7.64 17.03
C HIS A 558 -23.58 8.10 17.55
N HIS A 559 -22.52 7.86 16.77
CA HIS A 559 -21.19 8.39 17.09
C HIS A 559 -21.18 9.92 17.00
N LEU A 560 -21.84 10.52 16.01
CA LEU A 560 -21.92 11.97 15.84
C LEU A 560 -22.82 12.62 16.90
N VAL A 561 -23.94 11.98 17.27
CA VAL A 561 -24.77 12.42 18.40
C VAL A 561 -23.93 12.60 19.67
N ARG A 562 -23.06 11.61 19.94
CA ARG A 562 -22.13 11.65 21.08
C ARG A 562 -21.03 12.68 20.87
N ASN A 563 -20.30 12.63 19.75
CA ASN A 563 -19.12 13.45 19.50
C ASN A 563 -19.46 14.94 19.42
N PHE A 564 -20.61 15.30 18.85
CA PHE A 564 -21.06 16.69 18.73
C PHE A 564 -21.92 17.11 19.94
N ALA A 565 -22.10 16.23 20.92
CA ALA A 565 -22.91 16.44 22.10
C ALA A 565 -24.33 16.98 21.78
N LEU A 566 -25.00 16.41 20.78
CA LEU A 566 -26.30 16.91 20.29
C LEU A 566 -27.39 16.91 21.37
N THR A 567 -27.36 15.94 22.29
CA THR A 567 -28.28 15.91 23.44
C THR A 567 -28.07 17.13 24.37
N HIS A 568 -26.83 17.60 24.54
CA HIS A 568 -26.53 18.82 25.30
C HIS A 568 -26.93 20.07 24.50
N PHE A 569 -26.75 20.05 23.19
CA PHE A 569 -27.19 21.13 22.31
C PHE A 569 -28.71 21.37 22.39
N LEU A 570 -29.52 20.30 22.44
CA LEU A 570 -30.98 20.35 22.58
C LEU A 570 -31.42 20.83 23.97
N ASN A 571 -30.85 20.26 25.03
CA ASN A 571 -31.35 20.47 26.39
C ASN A 571 -30.66 21.62 27.15
N ARG A 572 -29.41 21.96 26.79
CA ARG A 572 -28.54 22.88 27.52
C ARG A 572 -27.66 23.70 26.56
N ARG A 573 -28.30 24.46 25.68
CA ARG A 573 -27.63 25.20 24.59
C ARG A 573 -26.47 26.11 25.06
N ARG A 574 -26.65 26.83 26.18
CA ARG A 574 -25.61 27.70 26.75
C ARG A 574 -24.39 26.91 27.24
N ASP A 575 -24.60 25.74 27.84
CA ASP A 575 -23.50 24.90 28.31
C ASP A 575 -22.76 24.32 27.13
N TRP A 576 -23.49 23.88 26.10
CA TRP A 576 -22.92 23.37 24.88
C TRP A 576 -22.02 24.40 24.19
N ASP A 577 -22.48 25.65 24.04
CA ASP A 577 -21.68 26.72 23.46
C ASP A 577 -20.37 26.94 24.23
N ARG A 578 -20.44 26.99 25.58
CA ARG A 578 -19.24 27.14 26.44
C ARG A 578 -18.25 25.99 26.27
N HIS A 579 -18.74 24.74 26.20
CA HIS A 579 -17.86 23.57 26.00
C HIS A 579 -17.20 23.61 24.62
N GLN A 580 -17.95 23.96 23.58
CA GLN A 580 -17.41 24.03 22.22
C GLN A 580 -16.39 25.18 22.06
N GLU A 581 -16.62 26.33 22.70
CA GLU A 581 -15.65 27.43 22.74
C GLU A 581 -14.37 27.04 23.48
N ALA A 582 -14.49 26.36 24.63
CA ALA A 582 -13.35 25.89 25.39
C ALA A 582 -12.51 24.88 24.61
N GLU A 583 -13.16 23.94 23.91
CA GLU A 583 -12.48 22.95 23.06
C GLU A 583 -11.73 23.61 21.88
N THR A 584 -12.33 24.63 21.24
CA THR A 584 -11.68 25.38 20.17
C THR A 584 -10.45 26.14 20.69
N LYS A 585 -10.56 26.86 21.81
CA LYS A 585 -9.43 27.58 22.42
C LYS A 585 -8.30 26.64 22.83
N CYS A 586 -8.66 25.53 23.47
CA CYS A 586 -7.70 24.49 23.86
C CYS A 586 -6.92 23.97 22.63
N ARG A 587 -7.62 23.72 21.53
CA ARG A 587 -6.99 23.27 20.29
C ARG A 587 -6.08 24.30 19.64
N GLU A 588 -6.46 25.58 19.65
CA GLU A 588 -5.63 26.67 19.15
C GLU A 588 -4.33 26.76 19.96
N LEU A 589 -4.41 26.72 21.29
CA LEU A 589 -3.24 26.69 22.18
C LEU A 589 -2.32 25.49 21.92
N PHE A 590 -2.89 24.29 21.71
CA PHE A 590 -2.10 23.10 21.38
C PHE A 590 -1.47 23.17 19.98
N ALA A 591 -2.10 23.84 19.02
CA ALA A 591 -1.51 24.04 17.70
C ALA A 591 -0.33 25.01 17.77
N GLU A 592 -0.44 26.08 18.55
CA GLU A 592 0.65 27.04 18.78
C GLU A 592 1.88 26.35 19.42
N ILE A 593 1.67 25.47 20.40
CA ILE A 593 2.75 24.72 21.07
C ILE A 593 3.48 23.73 20.13
N LEU A 594 2.80 23.23 19.09
CA LEU A 594 3.38 22.27 18.14
C LEU A 594 4.05 22.95 16.93
N GLU A 595 3.89 24.26 16.79
CA GLU A 595 4.52 25.09 15.75
C GLU A 595 5.81 25.79 16.26
N ASP A 596 6.10 25.71 17.57
CA ASP A 596 7.38 26.03 18.22
C ASP A 596 8.26 24.76 18.38
#